data_AF-F1Z6V0-F1
#
_entry.id   AF-F1Z6V0-F1
#
_cell.length_a   1.000
_cell.length_b   1.000
_cell.length_c   1.000
_cell.angle_alpha   90.00
_cell.angle_beta   90.00
_cell.angle_gamma   90.00
#
_symmetry.space_group_name_H-M   'P 1'
#
loop_
_entity.id
_entity.type
_entity.pdbx_description
1 polymer ?
#
loop_
_entity_poly.entity_id
_entity_poly.type
_entity_poly.pdbx_seq_one_letter_code
_entity_poly.pdbx_strand_id
1 'polypeptide(L)'
;MLLEMSANQAITPIISTDSMEFSMKFPKRALSGLMLAALALSPALVEAAIPAPRVGIASFNDLPKPLPLPYDERADANRAVTEARQRARLQHKLLLIDLGGNWCLDCRLLAGTIETPALKAFVAKHYEVLTVDVGRFDRNGQIPARYGIKGRLEGVPAVLIVDPATDRLVNPGHVTALSDARSLSPQALADWLASWLG
;
A
#
# COMPACT_ATOMS: atom_id res chain seq x y z
N MET A 1 -31.21 32.27 -39.09
CA MET A 1 -30.28 32.77 -38.06
C MET A 1 -29.12 31.78 -38.00
N LEU A 2 -28.19 31.92 -38.94
CA LEU A 2 -27.04 31.04 -39.17
C LEU A 2 -25.80 31.67 -38.51
N LEU A 3 -24.97 30.83 -37.87
CA LEU A 3 -23.50 30.68 -37.99
C LEU A 3 -22.66 31.99 -37.94
N GLU A 4 -21.48 32.12 -37.32
CA GLU A 4 -20.41 31.18 -36.99
C GLU A 4 -19.22 31.94 -36.34
N MET A 5 -18.24 31.20 -35.79
CA MET A 5 -16.76 31.34 -35.89
C MET A 5 -16.08 32.73 -35.82
N SER A 6 -14.80 32.94 -35.47
CA SER A 6 -13.66 32.18 -34.93
C SER A 6 -12.48 33.18 -34.94
N ALA A 7 -11.54 32.99 -34.02
CA ALA A 7 -10.08 33.23 -34.10
C ALA A 7 -9.45 34.57 -34.56
N ASN A 8 -8.34 34.85 -33.86
CA ASN A 8 -7.07 35.42 -34.33
C ASN A 8 -7.02 36.88 -34.84
N GLN A 9 -6.16 37.71 -34.23
CA GLN A 9 -4.75 37.83 -34.63
C GLN A 9 -3.97 38.81 -33.74
N ALA A 10 -2.69 38.50 -33.59
CA ALA A 10 -1.68 39.23 -32.84
C ALA A 10 -1.20 40.51 -33.54
N ILE A 11 -0.79 41.49 -32.74
CA ILE A 11 -0.05 42.69 -33.17
C ILE A 11 1.09 42.94 -32.18
N THR A 12 2.33 42.62 -32.59
CA THR A 12 3.58 43.29 -32.22
C THR A 12 3.69 44.59 -33.05
N PRO A 13 4.56 45.60 -32.79
CA PRO A 13 5.95 45.59 -32.23
C PRO A 13 6.13 46.69 -31.14
N ILE A 14 7.29 47.06 -30.56
CA ILE A 14 8.57 47.65 -31.02
C ILE A 14 9.41 47.73 -29.69
N ILE A 15 10.74 47.63 -29.65
CA ILE A 15 11.66 48.78 -29.47
C ILE A 15 13.10 48.25 -29.28
N SER A 16 13.97 48.84 -30.10
CA SER A 16 15.37 49.25 -29.92
C SER A 16 16.39 48.30 -29.32
N THR A 17 17.36 47.99 -30.18
CA THR A 17 18.77 47.77 -29.90
C THR A 17 19.35 48.87 -29.00
N ASP A 18 20.11 48.48 -27.98
CA ASP A 18 21.26 49.26 -27.55
C ASP A 18 22.38 48.32 -27.11
N SER A 19 23.51 48.47 -27.79
CA SER A 19 24.71 47.67 -27.61
C SER A 19 25.59 48.37 -26.58
N MET A 20 25.68 47.83 -25.37
CA MET A 20 26.69 48.23 -24.41
C MET A 20 27.73 47.13 -24.26
N GLU A 21 28.85 47.31 -24.95
CA GLU A 21 30.11 46.63 -24.67
C GLU A 21 30.59 47.04 -23.26
N PHE A 22 30.51 46.12 -22.31
CA PHE A 22 31.20 46.26 -21.03
C PHE A 22 32.44 45.36 -21.02
N SER A 23 33.57 45.98 -21.35
CA SER A 23 34.91 45.39 -21.29
C SER A 23 35.30 45.10 -19.84
N MET A 24 35.08 43.86 -19.37
CA MET A 24 35.62 43.38 -18.10
C MET A 24 37.05 42.87 -18.24
N LYS A 25 37.99 43.61 -17.68
CA LYS A 25 39.40 43.24 -17.55
C LYS A 25 39.57 42.45 -16.25
N PHE A 26 39.70 41.13 -16.34
CA PHE A 26 39.92 40.26 -15.18
C PHE A 26 41.37 40.34 -14.70
N PRO A 27 41.64 40.65 -13.43
CA PRO A 27 42.96 40.45 -12.85
C PRO A 27 43.21 38.95 -12.63
N LYS A 28 44.33 38.46 -13.16
CA LYS A 28 44.89 37.14 -12.85
C LYS A 28 45.35 37.15 -11.40
N ARG A 29 44.55 36.59 -10.48
CA ARG A 29 45.01 36.20 -9.15
C ARG A 29 44.64 34.74 -8.92
N ALA A 30 45.65 33.90 -9.08
CA ALA A 30 45.67 32.54 -8.60
C ALA A 30 45.46 32.57 -7.08
N LEU A 31 44.37 31.98 -6.61
CA LEU A 31 44.27 31.48 -5.26
C LEU A 31 43.72 30.05 -5.37
N SER A 32 44.65 29.10 -5.35
CA SER A 32 44.37 27.68 -5.13
C SER A 32 43.77 27.51 -3.74
N GLY A 33 42.45 27.57 -3.65
CA GLY A 33 41.69 27.13 -2.47
C GLY A 33 41.35 25.66 -2.63
N LEU A 34 42.13 24.78 -2.00
CA LEU A 34 41.81 23.36 -1.87
C LEU A 34 40.55 23.23 -1.02
N MET A 35 39.38 23.17 -1.65
CA MET A 35 38.12 22.88 -0.97
C MET A 35 38.13 21.40 -0.60
N LEU A 36 38.50 21.07 0.65
CA LEU A 36 38.26 19.73 1.19
C LEU A 36 36.74 19.53 1.29
N ALA A 37 36.15 18.91 0.28
CA ALA A 37 34.82 18.32 0.40
C ALA A 37 34.92 17.15 1.39
N ALA A 38 34.61 17.40 2.66
CA ALA A 38 34.41 16.35 3.64
C ALA A 38 33.17 15.54 3.22
N LEU A 39 33.37 14.45 2.49
CA LEU A 39 32.36 13.41 2.28
C LEU A 39 32.05 12.83 3.67
N ALA A 40 31.04 13.39 4.34
CA ALA A 40 30.43 12.73 5.48
C ALA A 40 29.75 11.46 4.97
N LEU A 41 30.44 10.32 5.08
CA LEU A 41 29.81 9.00 4.95
C LEU A 41 28.76 8.90 6.05
N SER A 42 27.52 9.29 5.74
CA SER A 42 26.38 9.01 6.61
C SER A 42 26.11 7.51 6.48
N PRO A 43 26.20 6.71 7.56
CA PRO A 43 25.79 5.33 7.49
C PRO A 43 24.28 5.32 7.17
N ALA A 44 23.91 4.69 6.06
CA ALA A 44 22.52 4.38 5.80
C ALA A 44 22.01 3.53 6.96
N LEU A 45 21.04 4.03 7.72
CA LEU A 45 20.33 3.24 8.72
C LEU A 45 19.59 2.14 7.95
N VAL A 46 20.03 0.90 8.13
CA VAL A 46 19.24 -0.26 7.71
C VAL A 46 18.12 -0.38 8.73
N GLU A 47 16.92 0.05 8.35
CA GLU A 47 15.69 -0.19 9.14
C GLU A 47 15.56 -1.70 9.32
N ALA A 48 15.62 -2.18 10.57
CA ALA A 48 15.52 -3.59 10.86
C ALA A 48 14.08 -4.06 10.61
N ALA A 49 13.90 -5.14 9.82
CA ALA A 49 12.59 -5.72 9.56
C ALA A 49 11.90 -6.11 10.88
N ILE A 50 10.60 -5.80 10.99
CA ILE A 50 9.81 -6.14 12.18
C ILE A 50 9.46 -7.64 12.11
N PRO A 51 9.96 -8.50 13.02
CA PRO A 51 9.68 -9.93 12.96
C PRO A 51 8.26 -10.23 13.42
N ALA A 52 7.65 -11.27 12.84
CA ALA A 52 6.38 -11.81 13.32
C ALA A 52 6.51 -12.41 14.73
N PRO A 53 5.46 -12.35 15.56
CA PRO A 53 5.43 -13.09 16.81
C PRO A 53 5.30 -14.60 16.55
N ARG A 54 5.63 -15.40 17.56
CA ARG A 54 5.29 -16.83 17.55
C ARG A 54 3.79 -17.01 17.73
N VAL A 55 3.13 -17.67 16.78
CA VAL A 55 1.67 -17.84 16.76
C VAL A 55 1.17 -18.77 17.88
N GLY A 56 1.99 -19.74 18.31
CA GLY A 56 1.69 -20.64 19.42
C GLY A 56 0.83 -21.85 19.06
N ILE A 57 0.56 -22.07 17.77
CA ILE A 57 -0.06 -23.29 17.23
C ILE A 57 0.81 -23.88 16.12
N ALA A 58 0.84 -25.20 16.02
CA ALA A 58 1.64 -25.89 14.99
C ALA A 58 0.82 -26.16 13.73
N SER A 59 -0.50 -26.36 13.87
CA SER A 59 -1.41 -26.71 12.78
C SER A 59 -2.70 -25.89 12.82
N PHE A 60 -3.32 -25.70 11.66
CA PHE A 60 -4.67 -25.11 11.55
C PHE A 60 -5.78 -25.95 12.20
N ASN A 61 -5.51 -27.23 12.48
CA ASN A 61 -6.41 -28.08 13.25
C ASN A 61 -6.50 -27.65 14.73
N ASP A 62 -5.46 -26.98 15.24
CA ASP A 62 -5.40 -26.49 16.62
C ASP A 62 -6.18 -25.17 16.80
N LEU A 63 -6.67 -24.57 15.71
CA LEU A 63 -7.51 -23.38 15.78
C LEU A 63 -8.86 -23.71 16.45
N PRO A 64 -9.38 -22.81 17.31
CA PRO A 64 -10.72 -22.94 17.85
C PRO A 64 -11.77 -23.18 16.76
N LYS A 65 -12.73 -24.07 17.04
CA LYS A 65 -13.84 -24.39 16.15
C LYS A 65 -15.17 -23.91 16.76
N PRO A 66 -16.14 -23.46 15.96
CA PRO A 66 -16.07 -23.28 14.51
C PRO A 66 -15.10 -22.14 14.13
N LEU A 67 -14.51 -22.24 12.92
CA LEU A 67 -13.68 -21.14 12.40
C LEU A 67 -14.53 -19.86 12.24
N PRO A 68 -13.92 -18.66 12.34
CA PRO A 68 -14.63 -17.40 12.17
C PRO A 68 -15.40 -17.30 10.84
N LEU A 69 -16.40 -16.44 10.81
CA LEU A 69 -17.12 -16.00 9.59
C LEU A 69 -16.90 -14.48 9.47
N PRO A 70 -15.73 -14.05 8.94
CA PRO A 70 -15.26 -12.68 9.13
C PRO A 70 -15.85 -11.67 8.14
N TYR A 71 -16.62 -12.12 7.14
CA TYR A 71 -17.12 -11.25 6.08
C TYR A 71 -18.59 -10.88 6.31
N ASP A 72 -18.90 -9.58 6.36
CA ASP A 72 -20.27 -9.08 6.32
C ASP A 72 -20.73 -8.90 4.86
N GLU A 73 -21.63 -9.77 4.42
CA GLU A 73 -22.16 -9.75 3.04
C GLU A 73 -23.07 -8.56 2.74
N ARG A 74 -23.48 -7.80 3.77
CA ARG A 74 -24.36 -6.62 3.63
C ARG A 74 -23.61 -5.30 3.73
N ALA A 75 -22.30 -5.34 3.98
CA ALA A 75 -21.50 -4.13 4.12
C ALA A 75 -21.37 -3.36 2.79
N ASP A 76 -21.48 -2.03 2.86
CA ASP A 76 -21.03 -1.16 1.78
C ASP A 76 -19.49 -1.15 1.77
N ALA A 77 -18.91 -1.95 0.90
CA ALA A 77 -17.46 -2.10 0.80
C ALA A 77 -16.75 -0.78 0.46
N ASN A 78 -17.36 0.10 -0.33
CA ASN A 78 -16.72 1.37 -0.68
C ASN A 78 -16.62 2.28 0.55
N ARG A 79 -17.72 2.40 1.29
CA ARG A 79 -17.74 3.16 2.54
C ARG A 79 -16.79 2.56 3.57
N ALA A 80 -16.81 1.24 3.73
CA ALA A 80 -15.96 0.54 4.68
C ALA A 80 -14.47 0.73 4.39
N VAL A 81 -14.04 0.66 3.11
CA VAL A 81 -12.64 0.94 2.71
C VAL A 81 -12.26 2.38 3.03
N THR A 82 -13.12 3.35 2.72
CA THR A 82 -12.86 4.76 3.03
C THR A 82 -12.69 4.98 4.53
N GLU A 83 -13.58 4.44 5.35
CA GLU A 83 -13.54 4.57 6.81
C GLU A 83 -12.34 3.85 7.42
N ALA A 84 -12.04 2.62 6.98
CA ALA A 84 -10.88 1.86 7.44
C ALA A 84 -9.57 2.57 7.08
N ARG A 85 -9.44 3.09 5.85
CA ARG A 85 -8.28 3.90 5.46
C ARG A 85 -8.13 5.13 6.37
N GLN A 86 -9.21 5.83 6.67
CA GLN A 86 -9.15 6.98 7.59
C GLN A 86 -8.66 6.57 8.99
N ARG A 87 -9.17 5.47 9.56
CA ARG A 87 -8.70 4.96 10.86
C ARG A 87 -7.23 4.54 10.81
N ALA A 88 -6.81 3.85 9.75
CA ALA A 88 -5.42 3.46 9.53
C ALA A 88 -4.48 4.66 9.52
N ARG A 89 -4.85 5.75 8.83
CA ARG A 89 -4.08 7.02 8.82
C ARG A 89 -3.96 7.62 10.22
N LEU A 90 -5.07 7.72 10.94
CA LEU A 90 -5.10 8.33 12.28
C LEU A 90 -4.30 7.53 13.30
N GLN A 91 -4.19 6.22 13.10
CA GLN A 91 -3.48 5.32 13.99
C GLN A 91 -2.05 5.01 13.53
N HIS A 92 -1.61 5.59 12.41
CA HIS A 92 -0.29 5.33 11.81
C HIS A 92 -0.04 3.83 11.53
N LYS A 93 -1.06 3.14 11.01
CA LYS A 93 -1.02 1.72 10.67
C LYS A 93 -1.13 1.52 9.17
N LEU A 94 -0.69 0.39 8.63
CA LEU A 94 -1.07 -0.02 7.29
C LEU A 94 -2.54 -0.44 7.27
N LEU A 95 -3.21 -0.33 6.12
CA LEU A 95 -4.53 -0.90 5.91
C LEU A 95 -4.37 -2.29 5.29
N LEU A 96 -4.88 -3.32 5.96
CA LEU A 96 -5.00 -4.67 5.42
C LEU A 96 -6.44 -4.88 4.96
N ILE A 97 -6.65 -5.01 3.65
CA ILE A 97 -7.94 -5.36 3.07
C ILE A 97 -7.91 -6.84 2.69
N ASP A 98 -8.65 -7.67 3.42
CA ASP A 98 -8.85 -9.09 3.15
C ASP A 98 -10.10 -9.26 2.29
N LEU A 99 -9.91 -9.60 1.01
CA LEU A 99 -10.99 -9.93 0.08
C LEU A 99 -11.25 -11.43 0.08
N GLY A 100 -12.47 -11.83 0.39
CA GLY A 100 -12.83 -13.24 0.45
C GLY A 100 -14.31 -13.47 0.68
N GLY A 101 -14.66 -14.56 1.37
CA GLY A 101 -16.05 -14.86 1.69
C GLY A 101 -16.16 -15.97 2.73
N ASN A 102 -17.29 -16.00 3.44
CA ASN A 102 -17.54 -16.96 4.53
C ASN A 102 -17.58 -18.44 4.06
N TRP A 103 -17.70 -18.67 2.76
CA TRP A 103 -17.66 -19.99 2.12
C TRP A 103 -16.24 -20.53 1.93
N CYS A 104 -15.22 -19.68 2.02
CA CYS A 104 -13.83 -19.99 1.71
C CYS A 104 -13.10 -20.49 2.96
N LEU A 105 -12.61 -21.74 2.93
CA LEU A 105 -11.87 -22.32 4.06
C LEU A 105 -10.59 -21.55 4.36
N ASP A 106 -9.77 -21.31 3.34
CA ASP A 106 -8.48 -20.62 3.44
C ASP A 106 -8.60 -19.21 4.04
N CYS A 107 -9.68 -18.50 3.68
CA CYS A 107 -10.03 -17.19 4.21
C CYS A 107 -10.34 -17.25 5.72
N ARG A 108 -11.06 -18.29 6.15
CA ARG A 108 -11.40 -18.51 7.55
C ARG A 108 -10.22 -19.02 8.37
N LEU A 109 -9.27 -19.70 7.73
CA LEU A 109 -7.99 -20.05 8.34
C LEU A 109 -7.16 -18.80 8.60
N LEU A 110 -7.03 -17.89 7.63
CA LEU A 110 -6.39 -16.59 7.82
C LEU A 110 -7.01 -15.82 9.01
N ALA A 111 -8.33 -15.66 9.01
CA ALA A 111 -9.02 -14.97 10.10
C ALA A 111 -8.83 -15.66 11.46
N GLY A 112 -8.92 -17.00 11.51
CA GLY A 112 -8.68 -17.77 12.74
C GLY A 112 -7.25 -17.64 13.25
N THR A 113 -6.25 -17.63 12.36
CA THR A 113 -4.85 -17.46 12.73
C THR A 113 -4.57 -16.06 13.26
N ILE A 114 -5.13 -15.02 12.64
CA ILE A 114 -5.05 -13.63 13.14
C ILE A 114 -5.60 -13.53 14.57
N GLU A 115 -6.64 -14.28 14.92
CA GLU A 115 -7.23 -14.27 16.26
C GLU A 115 -6.40 -14.99 17.34
N THR A 116 -5.29 -15.65 16.99
CA THR A 116 -4.39 -16.22 18.01
C THR A 116 -3.77 -15.09 18.85
N PRO A 117 -3.59 -15.25 20.18
CA PRO A 117 -3.33 -14.12 21.08
C PRO A 117 -2.13 -13.25 20.69
N ALA A 118 -1.01 -13.87 20.34
CA ALA A 118 0.21 -13.15 19.99
C ALA A 118 0.09 -12.44 18.63
N LEU A 119 -0.49 -13.11 17.63
CA LEU A 119 -0.68 -12.51 16.31
C LEU A 119 -1.75 -11.42 16.33
N LYS A 120 -2.82 -11.59 17.10
CA LYS A 120 -3.87 -10.57 17.27
C LYS A 120 -3.32 -9.26 17.80
N ALA A 121 -2.48 -9.34 18.85
CA ALA A 121 -1.84 -8.16 19.41
C ALA A 121 -0.90 -7.49 18.40
N PHE A 122 -0.15 -8.28 17.63
CA PHE A 122 0.73 -7.78 16.58
C PHE A 122 -0.04 -7.11 15.43
N VAL A 123 -1.06 -7.77 14.90
CA VAL A 123 -1.92 -7.23 13.84
C VAL A 123 -2.62 -5.96 14.32
N ALA A 124 -3.18 -5.95 15.53
CA ALA A 124 -3.81 -4.77 16.11
C ALA A 124 -2.84 -3.59 16.29
N LYS A 125 -1.54 -3.85 16.47
CA LYS A 125 -0.51 -2.80 16.57
C LYS A 125 -0.16 -2.19 15.22
N HIS A 126 -0.11 -3.00 14.16
CA HIS A 126 0.51 -2.62 12.88
C HIS A 126 -0.48 -2.41 11.73
N TYR A 127 -1.69 -2.98 11.84
CA TYR A 127 -2.71 -2.95 10.80
C TYR A 127 -4.05 -2.45 11.33
N GLU A 128 -4.74 -1.69 10.48
CA GLU A 128 -6.20 -1.64 10.48
C GLU A 128 -6.68 -2.74 9.53
N VAL A 129 -7.47 -3.70 10.03
CA VAL A 129 -7.98 -4.82 9.23
C VAL A 129 -9.39 -4.51 8.77
N LEU A 130 -9.64 -4.69 7.47
CA LEU A 130 -10.96 -4.65 6.86
C LEU A 130 -11.17 -5.93 6.04
N THR A 131 -12.24 -6.66 6.31
CA THR A 131 -12.69 -7.76 5.48
C THR A 131 -13.72 -7.24 4.47
N VAL A 132 -13.62 -7.71 3.23
CA VAL A 132 -14.54 -7.35 2.14
C VAL A 132 -15.03 -8.63 1.50
N ASP A 133 -16.34 -8.86 1.58
CA ASP A 133 -16.96 -9.98 0.89
C ASP A 133 -16.92 -9.76 -0.64
N VAL A 134 -16.46 -10.76 -1.40
CA VAL A 134 -16.46 -10.73 -2.87
C VAL A 134 -17.48 -11.68 -3.49
N GLY A 135 -18.40 -12.21 -2.67
CA GLY A 135 -19.36 -13.23 -3.08
C GLY A 135 -18.65 -14.46 -3.68
N ARG A 136 -19.19 -14.99 -4.77
CA ARG A 136 -18.51 -16.02 -5.58
C ARG A 136 -17.68 -15.37 -6.69
N PHE A 137 -16.90 -14.34 -6.32
CA PHE A 137 -16.16 -13.46 -7.21
C PHE A 137 -17.05 -12.56 -8.10
N ASP A 138 -18.27 -12.30 -7.64
CA ASP A 138 -19.31 -11.53 -8.33
C ASP A 138 -19.70 -10.24 -7.60
N ARG A 139 -19.11 -9.98 -6.42
CA ARG A 139 -19.31 -8.75 -5.64
C ARG A 139 -18.00 -8.01 -5.42
N ASN A 140 -18.09 -6.70 -5.22
CA ASN A 140 -17.01 -5.84 -4.76
C ASN A 140 -15.69 -5.86 -5.55
N GLY A 141 -15.71 -6.32 -6.80
CA GLY A 141 -14.53 -6.34 -7.69
C GLY A 141 -13.95 -4.94 -7.99
N GLN A 142 -14.73 -3.88 -7.78
CA GLN A 142 -14.23 -2.51 -7.88
C GLN A 142 -13.18 -2.17 -6.80
N ILE A 143 -13.18 -2.85 -5.65
CA ILE A 143 -12.22 -2.60 -4.57
C ILE A 143 -10.79 -2.95 -4.99
N PRO A 144 -10.47 -4.19 -5.39
CA PRO A 144 -9.13 -4.53 -5.89
C PRO A 144 -8.77 -3.76 -7.17
N ALA A 145 -9.75 -3.43 -8.02
CA ALA A 145 -9.50 -2.66 -9.25
C ALA A 145 -8.94 -1.25 -9.00
N ARG A 146 -9.32 -0.60 -7.89
CA ARG A 146 -8.77 0.70 -7.47
C ARG A 146 -7.25 0.65 -7.26
N TYR A 147 -6.74 -0.51 -6.85
CA TYR A 147 -5.32 -0.75 -6.57
C TYR A 147 -4.59 -1.43 -7.74
N GLY A 148 -5.18 -1.41 -8.94
CA GLY A 148 -4.56 -1.92 -10.17
C GLY A 148 -4.82 -3.41 -10.46
N ILE A 149 -5.57 -4.10 -9.60
CA ILE A 149 -5.89 -5.52 -9.79
C ILE A 149 -7.19 -5.62 -10.59
N LYS A 150 -7.04 -5.57 -11.91
CA LYS A 150 -8.16 -5.53 -12.86
C LYS A 150 -8.57 -6.94 -13.28
N GLY A 151 -9.87 -7.14 -13.48
CA GLY A 151 -10.43 -8.44 -13.86
C GLY A 151 -10.84 -9.26 -12.65
N ARG A 152 -11.02 -10.57 -12.86
CA ARG A 152 -11.40 -11.52 -11.81
C ARG A 152 -10.20 -11.80 -10.92
N LEU A 153 -10.38 -11.78 -9.59
CA LEU A 153 -9.35 -12.22 -8.64
C LEU A 153 -8.97 -13.69 -8.93
N GLU A 154 -7.68 -13.98 -8.91
CA GLU A 154 -7.16 -15.32 -9.20
C GLU A 154 -7.49 -16.32 -8.07
N GLY A 155 -7.61 -15.83 -6.84
CA GLY A 155 -7.94 -16.63 -5.66
C GLY A 155 -8.32 -15.77 -4.46
N VAL A 156 -8.83 -16.41 -3.41
CA VAL A 156 -9.12 -15.79 -2.11
C VAL A 156 -8.59 -16.66 -0.97
N PRO A 157 -8.15 -16.09 0.17
CA PRO A 157 -8.13 -14.66 0.48
C PRO A 157 -7.14 -13.90 -0.40
N ALA A 158 -7.59 -12.80 -0.98
CA ALA A 158 -6.75 -11.84 -1.69
C ALA A 158 -6.50 -10.68 -0.73
N VAL A 159 -5.25 -10.54 -0.28
CA VAL A 159 -4.88 -9.59 0.77
C VAL A 159 -4.15 -8.40 0.16
N LEU A 160 -4.73 -7.21 0.29
CA LEU A 160 -4.11 -5.96 -0.11
C LEU A 160 -3.54 -5.29 1.13
N ILE A 161 -2.25 -5.00 1.09
CA ILE A 161 -1.61 -4.13 2.06
C ILE A 161 -1.50 -2.75 1.42
N VAL A 162 -2.16 -1.77 2.03
CA VAL A 162 -2.28 -0.42 1.50
C VAL A 162 -1.64 0.56 2.47
N ASP A 163 -0.75 1.41 1.96
CA ASP A 163 -0.30 2.60 2.68
C ASP A 163 -1.46 3.61 2.69
N PRO A 164 -2.03 3.90 3.87
CA PRO A 164 -3.22 4.74 3.91
C PRO A 164 -2.88 6.23 3.77
N ALA A 165 -1.62 6.64 3.80
CA ALA A 165 -1.24 8.03 3.49
C ALA A 165 -1.26 8.25 1.98
N THR A 166 -0.62 7.37 1.21
CA THR A 166 -0.50 7.49 -0.25
C THR A 166 -1.65 6.84 -1.03
N ASP A 167 -2.47 6.00 -0.38
CA ASP A 167 -3.47 5.13 -1.02
C ASP A 167 -2.89 4.15 -2.04
N ARG A 168 -1.64 3.69 -1.83
CA ARG A 168 -0.95 2.80 -2.75
C ARG A 168 -0.78 1.42 -2.16
N LEU A 169 -0.81 0.42 -3.04
CA LEU A 169 -0.52 -0.96 -2.70
C LEU A 169 0.96 -1.13 -2.35
N VAL A 170 1.22 -1.76 -1.21
CA VAL A 170 2.56 -2.08 -0.68
C VAL A 170 3.02 -3.47 -1.13
N ASN A 171 2.09 -4.38 -1.42
CA ASN A 171 2.36 -5.76 -1.81
C ASN A 171 1.99 -6.12 -3.27
N PRO A 172 2.37 -5.32 -4.29
CA PRO A 172 2.08 -5.67 -5.68
C PRO A 172 2.71 -7.01 -6.05
N GLY A 173 1.97 -7.85 -6.78
CA GLY A 173 2.40 -9.19 -7.16
C GLY A 173 2.23 -10.27 -6.08
N HIS A 174 1.82 -9.91 -4.85
CA HIS A 174 1.65 -10.85 -3.74
C HIS A 174 0.22 -10.91 -3.19
N VAL A 175 -0.74 -10.27 -3.87
CA VAL A 175 -2.14 -10.16 -3.41
C VAL A 175 -2.79 -11.51 -3.14
N THR A 176 -2.50 -12.53 -3.96
CA THR A 176 -3.06 -13.89 -3.84
C THR A 176 -2.11 -14.88 -3.17
N ALA A 177 -1.03 -14.41 -2.55
CA ALA A 177 -0.03 -15.29 -1.91
C ALA A 177 -0.62 -16.19 -0.80
N LEU A 178 -1.76 -15.79 -0.22
CA LEU A 178 -2.46 -16.54 0.83
C LEU A 178 -3.69 -17.29 0.32
N SER A 179 -3.93 -17.38 -1.00
CA SER A 179 -5.14 -18.02 -1.55
C SER A 179 -5.21 -19.55 -1.34
N ASP A 180 -4.08 -20.18 -1.02
CA ASP A 180 -3.99 -21.58 -0.58
C ASP A 180 -3.42 -21.64 0.84
N ALA A 181 -3.93 -20.80 1.75
CA ALA A 181 -3.45 -20.68 3.12
C ALA A 181 -3.28 -22.03 3.83
N ARG A 182 -4.13 -23.02 3.55
CA ARG A 182 -4.05 -24.38 4.14
C ARG A 182 -2.77 -25.16 3.81
N SER A 183 -2.04 -24.80 2.77
CA SER A 183 -0.74 -25.42 2.46
C SER A 183 0.43 -24.75 3.19
N LEU A 184 0.18 -23.61 3.84
CA LEU A 184 1.14 -22.92 4.70
C LEU A 184 1.09 -23.48 6.13
N SER A 185 2.06 -23.09 6.95
CA SER A 185 1.92 -23.18 8.41
C SER A 185 1.27 -21.91 8.97
N PRO A 186 0.63 -21.98 10.16
CA PRO A 186 0.15 -20.77 10.84
C PRO A 186 1.25 -19.72 11.04
N GLN A 187 2.50 -20.16 11.29
CA GLN A 187 3.63 -19.26 11.43
C GLN A 187 4.01 -18.60 10.11
N ALA A 188 4.05 -19.34 8.99
CA ALA A 188 4.37 -18.76 7.69
C ALA A 188 3.37 -17.68 7.27
N LEU A 189 2.10 -17.82 7.67
CA LEU A 189 1.10 -16.77 7.50
C LEU A 189 1.45 -15.50 8.30
N ALA A 190 1.83 -15.66 9.57
CA ALA A 190 2.25 -14.54 10.41
C ALA A 190 3.51 -13.85 9.87
N ASP A 191 4.47 -14.64 9.39
CA ASP A 191 5.71 -14.17 8.78
C ASP A 191 5.42 -13.36 7.51
N TRP A 192 4.46 -13.83 6.67
CA TRP A 192 4.01 -13.08 5.50
C TRP A 192 3.34 -11.77 5.85
N LEU A 193 2.55 -11.71 6.93
CA LEU A 193 2.00 -10.43 7.40
C LEU A 193 3.13 -9.49 7.81
N ALA A 194 4.10 -9.96 8.59
CA ALA A 194 5.20 -9.14 9.07
C ALA A 194 6.13 -8.63 7.97
N SER A 195 6.23 -9.31 6.81
CA SER A 195 7.16 -8.92 5.73
C SER A 195 6.84 -7.57 5.08
N TRP A 196 5.66 -7.00 5.33
CA TRP A 196 5.25 -5.70 4.81
C TRP A 196 5.48 -4.54 5.79
N LEU A 197 6.05 -4.82 6.95
CA LEU A 197 6.33 -3.84 7.98
C LEU A 197 7.82 -3.45 7.92
N GLY A 198 8.07 -2.15 7.73
CA GLY A 198 9.40 -1.55 7.59
C GLY A 198 9.24 -0.09 7.24
#